data_AF-A0A946UUU8-F1
#
_entry.id   AF-A0A946UUU8-F1
#
_cell.length_a   1.000
_cell.length_b   1.000
_cell.length_c   1.000
_cell.angle_alpha   90.00
_cell.angle_beta   90.00
_cell.angle_gamma   90.00
#
_symmetry.space_group_name_H-M   'P 1'
#
loop_
_entity.id
_entity.type
_entity.pdbx_description
1 polymer ?
#
loop_
_entity_poly.entity_id
_entity_poly.type
_entity_poly.pdbx_seq_one_letter_code
_entity_poly.pdbx_strand_id
1 'polypeptide(L)'
;MTRKIAGADWHPASWQNLPAAQQPTYPDQAELDRTVASLSRLPPIVTSWEVDALKDHIAMAQRGEAFVLQGGDCAETFDECTS
;
A
#
# COMPACT_ATOMS: atom_id res chain seq x y z
N MET A 1 0.33 -4.37 -23.26
CA MET A 1 -1.11 -4.15 -23.01
C MET A 1 -1.27 -2.94 -22.11
N THR A 2 -1.34 -1.74 -22.68
CA THR A 2 -1.50 -0.51 -21.89
C THR A 2 -2.97 -0.36 -21.57
N ARG A 3 -3.37 -0.73 -20.35
CA ARG A 3 -4.74 -0.51 -19.88
C ARG A 3 -4.94 1.00 -19.74
N LYS A 4 -5.62 1.60 -20.72
CA LYS A 4 -6.10 2.98 -20.65
C LYS A 4 -7.06 3.04 -19.46
N ILE A 5 -6.67 3.65 -18.35
CA ILE A 5 -7.60 4.02 -17.29
C ILE A 5 -8.37 5.23 -17.86
N ALA A 6 -9.51 4.95 -18.50
CA ALA A 6 -10.45 6.00 -18.85
C ALA A 6 -10.85 6.73 -17.56
N GLY A 7 -10.89 8.06 -17.59
CA GLY A 7 -11.09 8.97 -16.46
C GLY A 7 -12.09 8.47 -15.42
N ALA A 8 -11.59 7.69 -14.47
CA ALA A 8 -12.24 7.45 -13.21
C ALA A 8 -11.84 8.61 -12.33
N ASP A 9 -12.80 9.23 -11.63
CA ASP A 9 -12.53 10.19 -10.56
C ASP A 9 -11.71 9.48 -9.48
N TRP A 10 -10.39 9.50 -9.64
CA TRP A 10 -9.49 8.81 -8.74
C TRP A 10 -9.43 9.58 -7.43
N HIS A 11 -9.76 8.89 -6.35
CA HIS A 11 -9.53 9.34 -4.99
C HIS A 11 -9.24 8.09 -4.14
N PRO A 12 -8.62 8.23 -2.95
CA PRO A 12 -8.18 7.07 -2.16
C PRO A 12 -9.25 6.04 -1.79
N ALA A 13 -10.54 6.41 -1.85
CA ALA A 13 -11.66 5.50 -1.56
C ALA A 13 -12.35 4.93 -2.81
N SER A 14 -11.94 5.32 -4.03
CA SER A 14 -12.63 4.88 -5.26
C SER A 14 -12.50 3.37 -5.52
N TRP A 15 -11.50 2.70 -4.93
CA TRP A 15 -11.31 1.25 -5.04
C TRP A 15 -12.44 0.44 -4.39
N GLN A 16 -13.15 1.01 -3.40
CA GLN A 16 -14.25 0.33 -2.69
C GLN A 16 -15.44 0.02 -3.60
N ASN A 17 -15.53 0.71 -4.74
CA ASN A 17 -16.55 0.47 -5.76
C ASN A 17 -16.17 -0.66 -6.74
N LEU A 18 -15.01 -1.29 -6.57
CA LEU A 18 -14.51 -2.37 -7.42
C LEU A 18 -14.54 -3.71 -6.66
N PRO A 19 -14.63 -4.85 -7.37
CA PRO A 19 -14.53 -6.16 -6.71
C PRO A 19 -13.18 -6.33 -5.99
N ALA A 20 -13.23 -6.57 -4.68
CA ALA A 20 -12.07 -6.85 -3.85
C ALA A 20 -12.20 -8.23 -3.22
N ALA A 21 -11.31 -9.17 -3.59
CA ALA A 21 -11.26 -10.49 -2.98
C ALA A 21 -10.53 -10.46 -1.62
N GLN A 22 -10.57 -11.59 -0.89
CA GLN A 22 -9.80 -11.83 0.36
C GLN A 22 -9.97 -10.74 1.44
N GLN A 23 -11.06 -9.97 1.41
CA GLN A 23 -11.35 -8.99 2.45
C GLN A 23 -11.89 -9.70 3.69
N PRO A 24 -11.43 -9.34 4.90
CA PRO A 24 -12.00 -9.84 6.13
C PRO A 24 -13.43 -9.30 6.33
N THR A 25 -14.28 -10.12 6.94
CA THR A 25 -15.60 -9.68 7.42
C THR A 25 -15.48 -9.21 8.85
N TYR A 26 -15.52 -7.89 9.07
CA TYR A 26 -15.54 -7.32 10.42
C TYR A 26 -16.98 -7.36 11.00
N PRO A 27 -17.17 -7.81 12.25
CA PRO A 27 -18.51 -7.91 12.84
C PRO A 27 -19.09 -6.55 13.26
N ASP A 28 -18.26 -5.56 13.59
CA ASP A 28 -18.67 -4.21 13.98
C ASP A 28 -18.14 -3.17 12.97
N GLN A 29 -19.05 -2.66 12.14
CA GLN A 29 -18.72 -1.62 11.17
C GLN A 29 -18.37 -0.27 11.82
N ALA A 30 -19.00 0.07 12.94
CA ALA A 30 -18.72 1.33 13.62
C ALA A 30 -17.33 1.32 14.28
N GLU A 31 -16.89 0.18 14.79
CA GLU A 31 -15.51 0.00 15.27
C GLU A 31 -14.48 0.10 14.13
N LEU A 32 -14.76 -0.51 12.98
CA LEU A 32 -13.91 -0.40 11.80
C LEU A 32 -13.75 1.07 11.37
N ASP A 33 -14.85 1.80 11.23
CA ASP A 33 -14.84 3.20 10.80
C ASP A 33 -14.08 4.10 11.80
N ARG A 34 -14.28 3.89 13.10
CA ARG A 34 -13.52 4.59 14.15
C ARG A 34 -12.02 4.31 14.07
N THR A 35 -11.65 3.06 13.82
CA THR A 35 -10.25 2.63 13.71
C THR A 35 -9.58 3.26 12.50
N VAL A 36 -10.21 3.20 11.32
CA VAL A 36 -9.72 3.84 10.09
C VAL A 36 -9.58 5.35 10.26
N ALA A 37 -10.55 5.99 10.90
CA ALA A 37 -10.47 7.42 11.20
C ALA A 37 -9.32 7.77 12.16
N SER A 38 -8.99 6.87 13.09
CA SER A 38 -7.82 7.05 13.97
C SER A 38 -6.51 6.96 13.19
N LEU A 39 -6.35 5.90 12.38
CA LEU A 39 -5.15 5.68 11.57
C LEU A 39 -4.89 6.82 10.58
N SER A 40 -5.93 7.41 9.99
CA SER A 40 -5.78 8.51 9.02
C SER A 40 -5.23 9.82 9.61
N ARG A 41 -5.20 9.94 10.94
CA ARG A 41 -4.62 11.10 11.66
C ARG A 41 -3.19 10.87 12.14
N LEU A 42 -2.69 9.63 12.04
CA LEU A 42 -1.33 9.32 12.45
C LEU A 42 -0.31 9.84 11.41
N PRO A 43 0.94 10.12 11.82
CA PRO A 43 1.99 10.45 10.88
C PRO A 43 2.19 9.34 9.85
N PRO A 44 2.58 9.67 8.62
CA PRO A 44 2.90 8.67 7.62
C PRO A 44 4.16 7.89 8.01
N ILE A 45 4.22 6.62 7.60
CA ILE A 45 5.38 5.74 7.85
C ILE A 45 6.56 6.00 6.91
N VAL A 46 6.31 6.67 5.78
CA VAL A 46 7.31 7.05 4.77
C VAL A 46 6.97 8.43 4.20
N THR A 47 7.96 9.05 3.59
CA THR A 47 7.85 10.38 2.98
C THR A 47 7.73 10.30 1.46
N SER A 48 7.24 11.36 0.81
CA SER A 48 7.05 11.37 -0.64
C SER A 48 8.36 11.26 -1.42
N TRP A 49 9.44 11.86 -0.92
CA TRP A 49 10.74 11.82 -1.60
C TRP A 49 11.42 10.44 -1.50
N GLU A 50 11.19 9.68 -0.43
CA GLU A 50 11.66 8.29 -0.35
C GLU A 50 10.98 7.41 -1.40
N VAL A 51 9.69 7.63 -1.63
CA VAL A 51 8.94 6.96 -2.69
C VAL A 51 9.49 7.31 -4.07
N ASP A 52 9.76 8.60 -4.32
CA ASP A 52 10.31 9.03 -5.61
C ASP A 52 11.73 8.51 -5.84
N ALA A 53 12.58 8.52 -4.82
CA ALA A 53 13.92 7.91 -4.90
C ALA A 53 13.85 6.39 -5.19
N LEU A 54 12.93 5.66 -4.56
CA LEU A 54 12.73 4.23 -4.84
C LEU A 54 12.28 3.99 -6.29
N LYS A 55 11.39 4.84 -6.83
CA LYS A 55 10.98 4.74 -8.25
C LYS A 55 12.16 4.89 -9.20
N ASP A 56 13.07 5.82 -8.92
CA ASP A 56 14.27 6.02 -9.74
C ASP A 56 15.18 4.78 -9.73
N HIS A 57 15.38 4.17 -8.57
CA HIS A 57 16.13 2.91 -8.45
C HIS A 57 15.46 1.74 -9.20
N ILE A 58 14.14 1.61 -9.10
CA ILE A 58 13.38 0.59 -9.86
C ILE A 58 13.50 0.85 -11.37
N ALA A 59 13.46 2.12 -11.81
CA ALA A 59 13.65 2.48 -13.21
C ALA A 59 15.04 2.12 -13.73
N MET A 60 16.10 2.27 -12.92
CA MET A 60 17.44 1.78 -13.24
C MET A 60 17.45 0.26 -13.44
N ALA A 61 16.81 -0.49 -12.54
CA ALA A 61 16.71 -1.94 -12.66
C ALA A 61 15.95 -2.37 -13.92
N GLN A 62 14.88 -1.66 -14.28
CA GLN A 62 14.15 -1.89 -15.54
C GLN A 62 15.05 -1.72 -16.77
N ARG A 63 16.01 -0.78 -16.74
CA ARG A 63 16.99 -0.56 -17.82
C ARG A 63 18.18 -1.53 -17.78
N GLY A 64 18.25 -2.43 -16.81
CA GLY A 64 19.37 -3.36 -16.62
C GLY A 64 20.60 -2.73 -15.97
N GLU A 65 20.46 -1.55 -15.37
CA GLU A 65 21.54 -0.82 -14.69
C GLU A 65 21.67 -1.21 -13.19
N ALA A 66 20.67 -1.91 -12.65
CA ALA A 66 20.60 -2.39 -11.27
C ALA A 66 19.78 -3.69 -11.18
N PHE A 67 19.77 -4.31 -10.00
CA PHE A 67 18.93 -5.47 -9.68
C PHE A 67 18.08 -5.18 -8.44
N VAL A 68 16.82 -5.63 -8.43
CA VAL A 68 15.93 -5.51 -7.26
C VAL A 68 15.95 -6.81 -6.48
N LEU A 69 16.37 -6.75 -5.23
CA LEU A 69 16.20 -7.82 -4.26
C LEU A 69 15.15 -7.39 -3.23
N GLN A 70 14.04 -8.13 -3.15
CA GLN A 70 13.02 -7.97 -2.13
C GLN A 70 12.96 -9.26 -1.30
N GLY A 71 13.08 -9.14 0.01
CA GLY A 71 13.04 -10.26 0.95
C GLY A 71 12.56 -9.80 2.32
N GLY A 72 12.01 -10.74 3.09
CA GLY A 72 11.41 -10.51 4.39
C GLY A 72 10.61 -11.73 4.86
N ASP A 73 9.91 -11.59 5.97
CA ASP A 73 9.08 -12.64 6.54
C ASP A 73 7.84 -12.92 5.67
N CYS A 74 7.33 -14.15 5.77
CA CYS A 74 6.11 -14.55 5.08
C CYS A 74 4.87 -13.87 5.67
N ALA A 75 4.82 -13.80 7.00
CA ALA A 75 3.82 -13.09 7.77
C ALA A 75 4.48 -12.62 9.06
N GLU A 76 4.60 -11.30 9.22
CA GLU A 76 5.12 -10.71 10.45
C GLU A 76 4.12 -10.91 11.59
N THR A 77 4.64 -11.13 12.80
CA THR A 77 3.83 -11.21 14.02
C THR A 77 4.16 -10.07 14.98
N PHE A 78 3.19 -9.65 15.81
CA PHE A 78 3.43 -8.56 16.76
C PHE A 78 4.46 -8.92 17.83
N ASP A 79 4.46 -10.18 18.29
CA ASP A 79 5.35 -10.65 19.36
C ASP A 79 6.82 -10.72 18.92
N GLU A 80 7.08 -10.89 17.62
CA GLU A 80 8.42 -10.94 17.04
C GLU A 80 9.00 -9.55 16.74
N CYS A 81 8.21 -8.48 16.92
CA CYS A 81 8.61 -7.09 16.68
C CYS A 81 9.51 -6.57 17.81
N THR A 82 10.74 -7.09 17.84
CA THR A 82 11.79 -6.77 18.82
C THR A 82 13.04 -6.24 18.09
N SER A 83 13.88 -5.47 18.79
CA SER A 83 15.09 -4.81 18.23
C SER A 83 16.39 -5.45 18.70
#